data_AF-A0A9D8MPN9-F1
#
_entry.id   AF-A0A9D8MPN9-F1
#
_cell.length_a   1.000
_cell.length_b   1.000
_cell.length_c   1.000
_cell.angle_alpha   90.00
_cell.angle_beta   90.00
_cell.angle_gamma   90.00
#
_symmetry.space_group_name_H-M   'P 1'
#
loop_
_entity.id
_entity.type
_entity.pdbx_description
1 polymer ?
#
loop_
_entity_poly.entity_id
_entity_poly.type
_entity_poly.pdbx_seq_one_letter_code
_entity_poly.pdbx_strand_id
1 'polypeptide(L)'
;DIQTVIVIHPKNLSDSTLFALDQFILRGGRMLAYVDPLFRLDPAGQSQQNPMAQYDTASTMEKLFTAWGITFDTTRVIADKNYPTTLGSQTGQAEFITVLSLTADAFSEENIATSQVDSALMAFAGTFSGTPADGLTKTTLIKSSTNSQLVDKMLSERNQVLNRDFQASNKQHDLAVMLTGKFKTAFPDGKPAKTEAKDEDDDDDKDADEAKTADKPALKEATKEGAVVLVGDVDMLHDNFSVRVTSIFGQRIVQPLNGNLTLAQNITEQLAGNSSLINMRSRATMNRPFTKIQEYRAKAEQQYQSQLMDLENRLNEARTKISELQRAKTDGSQKFILSDEQKAELANFRKSEAETAKKLKEVRKNLRKDITSLENNLTWINTAGMAFVVVLVGIVIAIIKRKRTAAK
;
A
#
# COMPACT_ATOMS: atom_id res chain seq x y z
N ASP A 1 -31.15 12.34 -5.57
CA ASP A 1 -29.92 13.14 -5.71
C ASP A 1 -28.69 12.32 -5.37
N ILE A 2 -27.63 12.48 -6.15
CA ILE A 2 -26.31 11.85 -5.92
C ILE A 2 -25.62 12.63 -4.80
N GLN A 3 -25.18 11.94 -3.75
CA GLN A 3 -24.50 12.56 -2.59
C GLN A 3 -22.98 12.43 -2.68
N THR A 4 -22.51 11.30 -3.20
CA THR A 4 -21.09 10.95 -3.30
C THR A 4 -20.78 10.48 -4.70
N VAL A 5 -19.66 10.95 -5.26
CA VAL A 5 -19.11 10.48 -6.53
C VAL A 5 -17.76 9.83 -6.27
N ILE A 6 -17.55 8.64 -6.84
CA ILE A 6 -16.26 7.96 -6.83
C ILE A 6 -15.65 8.13 -8.22
N VAL A 7 -14.47 8.72 -8.28
CA VAL A 7 -13.70 8.94 -9.50
C VAL A 7 -12.51 8.00 -9.46
N ILE A 8 -12.47 7.03 -10.37
CA ILE A 8 -11.41 6.02 -10.43
C ILE A 8 -10.59 6.30 -11.68
N HIS A 9 -9.29 6.52 -11.50
CA HIS A 9 -8.32 6.68 -12.59
C HIS A 9 -8.70 7.76 -13.63
N PRO A 10 -8.89 9.03 -13.21
CA PRO A 10 -9.30 10.10 -14.12
C PRO A 10 -8.18 10.45 -15.12
N LYS A 11 -8.27 9.91 -16.32
CA LYS A 11 -7.36 10.20 -17.43
C LYS A 11 -7.99 11.17 -18.42
N ASN A 12 -7.22 12.19 -18.80
CA ASN A 12 -7.58 13.12 -19.88
C ASN A 12 -9.03 13.64 -19.79
N LEU A 13 -9.50 13.93 -18.57
CA LEU A 13 -10.86 14.44 -18.37
C LEU A 13 -11.02 15.78 -19.07
N SER A 14 -12.11 15.92 -19.83
CA SER A 14 -12.45 17.19 -20.46
C SER A 14 -12.64 18.28 -19.41
N ASP A 15 -12.37 19.53 -19.80
CA ASP A 15 -12.63 20.70 -18.96
C ASP A 15 -14.11 20.77 -18.53
N SER A 16 -15.03 20.30 -19.39
CA SER A 16 -16.46 20.22 -19.08
C SER A 16 -16.76 19.21 -17.96
N THR A 17 -16.10 18.06 -17.98
CA THR A 17 -16.22 17.02 -16.93
C THR A 17 -15.61 17.50 -15.61
N LEU A 18 -14.43 18.11 -15.65
CA LEU A 18 -13.80 18.71 -14.48
C LEU A 18 -14.66 19.82 -13.88
N PHE A 19 -15.29 20.65 -14.72
CA PHE A 19 -16.25 21.66 -14.28
C PHE A 19 -17.49 21.04 -13.64
N ALA A 20 -18.01 19.94 -14.17
CA ALA A 20 -19.15 19.24 -13.56
C ALA A 20 -18.81 18.70 -12.17
N LEU A 21 -17.61 18.13 -11.99
CA LEU A 21 -17.10 17.67 -10.69
C LEU A 21 -16.90 18.84 -9.72
N ASP A 22 -16.28 19.94 -10.16
CA ASP A 22 -16.12 21.18 -9.40
C ASP A 22 -17.49 21.67 -8.88
N GLN A 23 -18.45 21.85 -9.78
CA GLN A 23 -19.78 22.34 -9.42
C GLN A 23 -20.58 21.34 -8.56
N PHE A 24 -20.30 20.05 -8.66
CA PHE A 24 -20.87 19.04 -7.77
C PHE A 24 -20.37 19.24 -6.33
N ILE A 25 -19.05 19.42 -6.15
CA ILE A 25 -18.45 19.71 -4.83
C ILE A 25 -18.98 21.03 -4.25
N LEU A 26 -19.06 22.10 -5.06
CA LEU A 26 -19.55 23.41 -4.58
C LEU A 26 -21.03 23.40 -4.14
N ARG A 27 -21.82 22.41 -4.59
CA ARG A 27 -23.20 22.20 -4.12
C ARG A 27 -23.28 21.38 -2.82
N GLY A 28 -22.13 21.02 -2.24
CA GLY A 28 -22.01 20.16 -1.06
C GLY A 28 -21.95 18.68 -1.39
N GLY A 29 -21.74 18.32 -2.66
CA GLY A 29 -21.40 16.96 -3.06
C GLY A 29 -20.04 16.55 -2.50
N ARG A 30 -19.81 15.24 -2.43
CA ARG A 30 -18.61 14.66 -1.82
C ARG A 30 -17.91 13.73 -2.80
N MET A 31 -16.59 13.73 -2.80
CA MET A 31 -15.85 12.94 -3.78
C MET A 31 -14.80 12.06 -3.12
N LEU A 32 -14.69 10.84 -3.63
CA LEU A 32 -13.55 9.96 -3.43
C LEU A 32 -12.84 9.81 -4.77
N ALA A 33 -11.60 10.24 -4.88
CA ALA A 33 -10.81 10.14 -6.10
C ALA A 33 -9.59 9.24 -5.89
N TYR A 34 -9.46 8.24 -6.75
CA TYR A 34 -8.26 7.41 -6.88
C TYR A 34 -7.47 7.90 -8.09
N VAL A 35 -6.27 8.39 -7.84
CA VAL A 35 -5.31 8.88 -8.82
C VAL A 35 -4.02 8.10 -8.67
N ASP A 36 -3.25 7.98 -9.75
CA ASP A 36 -2.12 7.07 -9.76
C ASP A 36 -0.98 7.62 -10.63
N PRO A 37 0.29 7.62 -10.20
CA PRO A 37 1.41 7.89 -11.11
C PRO A 37 1.69 6.74 -12.10
N LEU A 38 1.36 5.50 -11.71
CA LEU A 38 1.70 4.26 -12.38
C LEU A 38 0.65 3.17 -12.10
N PHE A 39 -0.53 3.28 -12.73
CA PHE A 39 -1.52 2.21 -12.65
C PHE A 39 -1.03 0.98 -13.43
N ARG A 40 -0.57 -0.06 -12.71
CA ARG A 40 0.13 -1.20 -13.30
C ARG A 40 -0.79 -2.12 -14.08
N LEU A 41 -2.03 -2.27 -13.60
CA LEU A 41 -3.05 -3.12 -14.20
C LEU A 41 -4.01 -2.36 -15.12
N ASP A 42 -3.54 -1.26 -15.72
CA ASP A 42 -4.33 -0.49 -16.67
C ASP A 42 -4.82 -1.35 -17.86
N PRO A 43 -6.14 -1.51 -18.05
CA PRO A 43 -6.70 -2.25 -19.17
C PRO A 43 -6.27 -1.69 -20.53
N ALA A 44 -6.10 -0.37 -20.67
CA ALA A 44 -5.69 0.27 -21.92
C ALA A 44 -4.24 -0.07 -22.29
N GLY A 45 -3.37 -0.20 -21.29
CA GLY A 45 -1.98 -0.63 -21.46
C GLY A 45 -1.80 -2.12 -21.77
N GLN A 46 -2.86 -2.93 -21.63
CA GLN A 46 -2.85 -4.37 -21.92
C GLN A 46 -3.33 -4.70 -23.35
N SER A 47 -3.67 -3.69 -24.18
CA SER A 47 -4.13 -3.95 -25.54
C SER A 47 -3.00 -4.56 -26.39
N GLN A 48 -3.22 -5.77 -26.91
CA GLN A 48 -2.24 -6.51 -27.73
C GLN A 48 -1.99 -5.89 -29.11
N GLN A 49 -2.80 -4.91 -29.52
CA GLN A 49 -2.75 -4.35 -30.88
C GLN A 49 -1.53 -3.46 -31.11
N ASN A 50 -0.96 -2.84 -30.07
CA ASN A 50 0.24 -2.03 -30.24
C ASN A 50 1.20 -2.08 -29.02
N PRO A 51 2.04 -3.12 -28.92
CA PRO A 51 3.01 -3.28 -27.82
C PRO A 51 4.05 -2.16 -27.68
N MET A 52 4.16 -1.30 -28.70
CA MET A 52 5.12 -0.18 -28.74
C MET A 52 4.49 1.18 -28.39
N ALA A 53 3.16 1.25 -28.23
CA ALA A 53 2.51 2.48 -27.80
C ALA A 53 2.82 2.72 -26.31
N GLN A 54 3.56 3.78 -26.02
CA GLN A 54 3.84 4.21 -24.65
C GLN A 54 2.59 4.89 -24.09
N TYR A 55 1.71 4.09 -23.47
CA TYR A 55 0.51 4.62 -22.82
C TYR A 55 0.92 5.36 -21.54
N ASP A 56 0.43 6.59 -21.37
CA ASP A 56 0.55 7.27 -20.08
C ASP A 56 -0.26 6.49 -19.06
N THR A 57 0.41 5.94 -18.05
CA THR A 57 -0.19 5.19 -16.95
C THR A 57 -0.68 6.10 -15.84
N ALA A 58 -0.32 7.38 -15.85
CA ALA A 58 -0.70 8.31 -14.80
C ALA A 58 -2.14 8.81 -14.97
N SER A 59 -2.77 9.16 -13.85
CA SER A 59 -4.05 9.86 -13.79
C SER A 59 -4.01 10.94 -12.71
N THR A 60 -4.65 12.08 -12.97
CA THR A 60 -4.72 13.19 -12.03
C THR A 60 -5.84 14.16 -12.42
N MET A 61 -6.23 15.04 -11.50
CA MET A 61 -7.14 16.16 -11.75
C MET A 61 -6.45 17.47 -11.36
N GLU A 62 -5.30 17.74 -11.98
CA GLU A 62 -4.37 18.82 -11.60
C GLU A 62 -5.03 20.19 -11.43
N LYS A 63 -5.95 20.55 -12.34
CA LYS A 63 -6.68 21.83 -12.29
C LYS A 63 -7.51 21.96 -11.00
N LEU A 64 -8.19 20.89 -10.58
CA LEU A 64 -8.95 20.87 -9.34
C LEU A 64 -8.03 20.87 -8.13
N PHE A 65 -6.98 20.03 -8.15
CA PHE A 65 -6.06 19.89 -7.02
C PHE A 65 -5.32 21.20 -6.72
N THR A 66 -4.86 21.89 -7.77
CA THR A 66 -4.22 23.20 -7.68
C THR A 66 -5.15 24.24 -7.06
N ALA A 67 -6.43 24.26 -7.44
CA ALA A 67 -7.42 25.16 -6.83
C ALA A 67 -7.66 24.87 -5.33
N TRP A 68 -7.42 23.62 -4.89
CA TRP A 68 -7.52 23.21 -3.50
C TRP A 68 -6.20 23.33 -2.72
N GLY A 69 -5.12 23.75 -3.36
CA GLY A 69 -3.78 23.90 -2.77
C GLY A 69 -3.01 22.58 -2.61
N ILE A 70 -3.45 21.51 -3.29
CA ILE A 70 -2.81 20.19 -3.25
C ILE A 70 -2.13 19.89 -4.58
N THR A 71 -0.98 19.21 -4.51
CA THR A 71 -0.24 18.73 -5.68
C THR A 71 -0.06 17.22 -5.58
N PHE A 72 -0.23 16.52 -6.69
CA PHE A 72 0.01 15.09 -6.81
C PHE A 72 1.16 14.85 -7.79
N ASP A 73 2.13 14.04 -7.40
CA ASP A 73 3.28 13.72 -8.25
C ASP A 73 2.95 12.56 -9.18
N THR A 74 2.85 12.84 -10.49
CA THR A 74 2.56 11.85 -11.54
C THR A 74 3.82 11.20 -12.12
N THR A 75 5.00 11.62 -11.67
CA THR A 75 6.32 11.22 -12.21
C THR A 75 7.08 10.30 -11.26
N ARG A 76 6.80 10.39 -9.96
CA ARG A 76 7.48 9.63 -8.91
C ARG A 76 6.49 8.85 -8.07
N VAL A 77 6.97 7.70 -7.59
CA VAL A 77 6.29 6.81 -6.66
C VAL A 77 7.04 6.80 -5.33
N ILE A 78 6.36 6.40 -4.26
CA ILE A 78 7.01 6.23 -2.97
C ILE A 78 7.65 4.83 -2.86
N ALA A 79 8.89 4.80 -2.41
CA ALA A 79 9.57 3.60 -1.93
C ALA A 79 9.72 3.69 -0.41
N ASP A 80 9.41 2.63 0.33
CA ASP A 80 9.46 2.62 1.79
C ASP A 80 10.04 1.30 2.32
N LYS A 81 11.14 1.39 3.07
CA LYS A 81 11.81 0.22 3.64
C LYS A 81 11.15 -0.31 4.91
N ASN A 82 10.18 0.41 5.49
CA ASN A 82 9.42 -0.08 6.63
C ASN A 82 8.17 -0.88 6.22
N TYR A 83 7.73 -0.75 4.97
CA TYR A 83 6.56 -1.45 4.44
C TYR A 83 6.85 -2.34 3.22
N PRO A 84 7.95 -3.11 3.17
CA PRO A 84 8.27 -3.90 1.98
C PRO A 84 7.24 -5.02 1.77
N THR A 85 6.93 -5.31 0.52
CA THR A 85 6.15 -6.51 0.16
C THR A 85 7.08 -7.61 -0.35
N THR A 86 7.01 -8.79 0.25
CA THR A 86 7.75 -9.96 -0.25
C THR A 86 7.01 -10.59 -1.42
N LEU A 87 7.60 -10.55 -2.60
CA LEU A 87 7.05 -11.16 -3.82
C LEU A 87 7.98 -12.23 -4.37
N GLY A 88 7.42 -13.13 -5.18
CA GLY A 88 8.21 -14.08 -5.95
C GLY A 88 9.06 -13.36 -7.00
N SER A 89 10.31 -13.77 -7.13
CA SER A 89 11.29 -13.27 -8.10
C SER A 89 11.96 -14.45 -8.81
N GLN A 90 12.60 -14.20 -9.96
CA GLN A 90 13.32 -15.23 -10.72
C GLN A 90 14.39 -15.96 -9.88
N THR A 91 14.95 -15.28 -8.88
CA THR A 91 15.98 -15.81 -7.97
C THR A 91 15.44 -16.32 -6.63
N GLY A 92 14.11 -16.36 -6.43
CA GLY A 92 13.50 -16.78 -5.17
C GLY A 92 12.44 -15.81 -4.66
N GLN A 93 12.58 -15.31 -3.43
CA GLN A 93 11.75 -14.24 -2.90
C GLN A 93 12.56 -12.95 -2.83
N ALA A 94 11.93 -11.82 -3.15
CA ALA A 94 12.55 -10.50 -3.03
C ALA A 94 11.58 -9.53 -2.36
N GLU A 95 12.13 -8.63 -1.55
CA GLU A 95 11.38 -7.55 -0.92
C GLU A 95 11.31 -6.35 -1.87
N PHE A 96 10.10 -6.00 -2.28
CA PHE A 96 9.81 -4.83 -3.10
C PHE A 96 9.45 -3.67 -2.20
N ILE A 97 10.25 -2.61 -2.24
CA ILE A 97 10.05 -1.41 -1.42
C ILE A 97 9.11 -0.39 -2.07
N THR A 98 8.74 -0.58 -3.34
CA THR A 98 7.75 0.21 -4.08
C THR A 98 6.35 -0.42 -4.10
N VAL A 99 6.22 -1.62 -3.52
CA VAL A 99 4.94 -2.28 -3.25
C VAL A 99 4.80 -2.33 -1.73
N LEU A 100 3.89 -1.51 -1.21
CA LEU A 100 3.79 -1.19 0.20
C LEU A 100 2.77 -2.07 0.91
N SER A 101 3.25 -2.97 1.77
CA SER A 101 2.42 -3.69 2.73
C SER A 101 2.26 -2.83 3.98
N LEU A 102 1.32 -1.88 3.93
CA LEU A 102 1.05 -0.94 5.01
C LEU A 102 0.48 -1.66 6.22
N THR A 103 0.88 -1.21 7.41
CA THR A 103 0.36 -1.65 8.71
C THR A 103 -0.40 -0.53 9.40
N ALA A 104 -1.03 -0.81 10.54
CA ALA A 104 -1.75 0.15 11.38
C ALA A 104 -1.04 1.52 11.54
N ASP A 105 0.29 1.54 11.64
CA ASP A 105 1.10 2.76 11.83
C ASP A 105 1.04 3.74 10.64
N ALA A 106 0.69 3.26 9.44
CA ALA A 106 0.53 4.07 8.24
C ALA A 106 -0.81 4.82 8.22
N PHE A 107 -1.80 4.37 9.00
CA PHE A 107 -3.14 4.92 8.99
C PHE A 107 -3.34 5.98 10.06
N SER A 108 -4.20 6.94 9.77
CA SER A 108 -4.60 7.94 10.76
C SER A 108 -5.52 7.33 11.80
N GLU A 109 -5.09 7.38 13.08
CA GLU A 109 -5.95 7.01 14.20
C GLU A 109 -7.03 8.07 14.47
N GLU A 110 -6.86 9.29 13.96
CA GLU A 110 -7.79 10.39 14.22
C GLU A 110 -9.04 10.32 13.34
N ASN A 111 -9.00 9.62 12.21
CA ASN A 111 -10.13 9.52 11.29
C ASN A 111 -10.85 8.17 11.42
N ILE A 112 -12.17 8.20 11.52
CA ILE A 112 -13.00 7.01 11.68
C ILE A 112 -12.84 6.00 10.54
N ALA A 113 -12.62 6.45 9.29
CA ALA A 113 -12.51 5.56 8.15
C ALA A 113 -11.21 4.73 8.14
N THR A 114 -10.16 5.24 8.80
CA THR A 114 -8.84 4.61 8.82
C THR A 114 -8.47 4.01 10.18
N SER A 115 -9.12 4.45 11.27
CA SER A 115 -8.79 4.04 12.65
C SER A 115 -8.92 2.54 12.97
N GLN A 116 -9.68 1.79 12.16
CA GLN A 116 -9.87 0.34 12.32
C GLN A 116 -9.25 -0.47 11.17
N VAL A 117 -8.40 0.16 10.35
CA VAL A 117 -7.73 -0.50 9.25
C VAL A 117 -6.36 -0.95 9.71
N ASP A 118 -6.16 -2.26 9.77
CA ASP A 118 -4.90 -2.85 10.26
C ASP A 118 -3.85 -3.02 9.14
N SER A 119 -4.29 -3.11 7.89
CA SER A 119 -3.40 -3.30 6.74
C SER A 119 -3.98 -2.81 5.42
N ALA A 120 -3.12 -2.41 4.50
CA ALA A 120 -3.45 -2.19 3.09
C ALA A 120 -2.25 -2.60 2.23
N LEU A 121 -2.51 -2.92 0.97
CA LEU A 121 -1.48 -3.13 -0.03
C LEU A 121 -1.59 -2.04 -1.08
N MET A 122 -0.57 -1.20 -1.18
CA MET A 122 -0.50 -0.16 -2.21
C MET A 122 0.70 -0.38 -3.12
N ALA A 123 0.49 -0.45 -4.43
CA ALA A 123 1.57 -0.63 -5.40
C ALA A 123 1.88 0.69 -6.07
N PHE A 124 3.18 1.04 -6.15
CA PHE A 124 3.64 2.23 -6.87
C PHE A 124 2.94 3.54 -6.46
N ALA A 125 2.57 3.63 -5.18
CA ALA A 125 1.75 4.73 -4.68
C ALA A 125 2.37 6.11 -4.96
N GLY A 126 1.54 7.03 -5.43
CA GLY A 126 1.86 8.44 -5.54
C GLY A 126 1.71 9.18 -4.20
N THR A 127 2.25 10.39 -4.15
CA THR A 127 2.24 11.22 -2.95
C THR A 127 1.57 12.56 -3.18
N PHE A 128 0.80 13.00 -2.19
CA PHE A 128 0.23 14.33 -2.12
C PHE A 128 1.12 15.28 -1.32
N SER A 129 1.18 16.52 -1.77
CA SER A 129 1.89 17.60 -1.07
C SER A 129 1.12 18.92 -1.20
N GLY A 130 1.61 19.97 -0.55
CA GLY A 130 1.00 21.29 -0.57
C GLY A 130 0.19 21.62 0.69
N THR A 131 -0.29 22.85 0.71
CA THR A 131 -1.03 23.47 1.82
C THR A 131 -2.45 23.72 1.35
N PRO A 132 -3.48 23.26 2.08
CA PRO A 132 -4.87 23.44 1.67
C PRO A 132 -5.20 24.93 1.45
N ALA A 133 -5.97 25.22 0.42
CA ALA A 133 -6.47 26.56 0.13
C ALA A 133 -7.33 27.12 1.28
N ASP A 134 -7.45 28.44 1.36
CA ASP A 134 -8.24 29.11 2.40
C ASP A 134 -9.67 28.55 2.50
N GLY A 135 -10.07 28.18 3.72
CA GLY A 135 -11.38 27.58 4.00
C GLY A 135 -11.40 26.05 3.94
N LEU A 136 -10.28 25.40 3.59
CA LEU A 136 -10.10 23.96 3.62
C LEU A 136 -9.19 23.52 4.77
N THR A 137 -9.50 22.35 5.33
CA THR A 137 -8.65 21.62 6.26
C THR A 137 -8.16 20.34 5.61
N LYS A 138 -6.85 20.08 5.67
CA LYS A 138 -6.25 18.83 5.21
C LYS A 138 -6.03 17.89 6.39
N THR A 139 -6.51 16.66 6.26
CA THR A 139 -6.23 15.56 7.17
C THR A 139 -5.55 14.44 6.39
N THR A 140 -4.35 14.04 6.80
CA THR A 140 -3.68 12.87 6.24
C THR A 140 -4.39 11.61 6.73
N LEU A 141 -4.79 10.73 5.81
CA LEU A 141 -5.44 9.45 6.10
C LEU A 141 -4.46 8.30 6.08
N ILE A 142 -3.54 8.31 5.11
CA ILE A 142 -2.49 7.30 4.94
C ILE A 142 -1.17 8.02 4.71
N LYS A 143 -0.10 7.59 5.39
CA LYS A 143 1.24 8.18 5.29
C LYS A 143 2.32 7.12 5.14
N SER A 144 3.41 7.49 4.49
CA SER A 144 4.64 6.71 4.51
C SER A 144 5.37 6.81 5.86
N SER A 145 6.36 5.95 6.05
CA SER A 145 7.32 6.05 7.15
C SER A 145 8.36 7.13 6.87
N THR A 146 9.16 7.48 7.89
CA THR A 146 10.33 8.35 7.68
C THR A 146 11.45 7.67 6.89
N ASN A 147 11.45 6.34 6.83
CA ASN A 147 12.37 5.52 6.06
C ASN A 147 11.86 5.31 4.63
N SER A 148 11.50 6.42 3.97
CA SER A 148 10.89 6.42 2.63
C SER A 148 11.58 7.40 1.68
N GLN A 149 11.49 7.15 0.39
CA GLN A 149 12.14 7.90 -0.69
C GLN A 149 11.22 8.01 -1.91
N LEU A 150 11.14 9.19 -2.52
CA LEU A 150 10.50 9.33 -3.83
C LEU A 150 11.41 8.83 -4.94
N VAL A 151 10.88 7.97 -5.79
CA VAL A 151 11.61 7.27 -6.86
C VAL A 151 10.92 7.56 -8.18
N ASP A 152 11.70 7.83 -9.22
CA ASP A 152 11.17 7.98 -10.58
C ASP A 152 10.38 6.72 -11.01
N LYS A 153 9.17 6.90 -11.55
CA LYS A 153 8.30 5.78 -11.90
C LYS A 153 8.94 4.83 -12.92
N MET A 154 9.84 5.30 -13.78
CA MET A 154 10.58 4.46 -14.74
C MET A 154 11.59 3.51 -14.06
N LEU A 155 12.03 3.84 -12.85
CA LEU A 155 12.95 3.02 -12.06
C LEU A 155 12.22 2.17 -11.00
N SER A 156 10.94 2.42 -10.77
CA SER A 156 10.14 1.84 -9.67
C SER A 156 10.07 0.31 -9.68
N GLU A 157 10.17 -0.33 -10.85
CA GLU A 157 10.18 -1.79 -11.01
C GLU A 157 11.58 -2.41 -10.83
N ARG A 158 12.66 -1.61 -10.82
CA ARG A 158 14.06 -2.07 -10.75
C ARG A 158 14.50 -2.34 -9.31
N ASN A 159 13.83 -3.28 -8.66
CA ASN A 159 13.95 -3.53 -7.22
C ASN A 159 15.38 -3.71 -6.68
N GLN A 160 16.28 -4.38 -7.43
CA GLN A 160 17.68 -4.57 -7.02
C GLN A 160 18.45 -3.25 -6.97
N VAL A 161 18.26 -2.39 -7.97
CA VAL A 161 18.91 -1.07 -8.05
C VAL A 161 18.36 -0.16 -6.97
N LEU A 162 17.03 -0.15 -6.80
CA LEU A 162 16.38 0.65 -5.77
C LEU A 162 16.86 0.29 -4.36
N ASN A 163 16.93 -1.00 -4.03
CA ASN A 163 17.38 -1.41 -2.70
C ASN A 163 18.83 -0.99 -2.39
N ARG A 164 19.71 -1.03 -3.40
CA ARG A 164 21.11 -0.64 -3.31
C ARG A 164 21.28 0.88 -3.16
N ASP A 165 20.55 1.64 -3.97
CA ASP A 165 20.73 3.10 -4.09
C ASP A 165 19.75 3.88 -3.17
N PHE A 166 18.97 3.17 -2.35
CA PHE A 166 17.97 3.75 -1.46
C PHE A 166 18.57 4.72 -0.45
N GLN A 167 17.95 5.89 -0.32
CA GLN A 167 18.28 6.92 0.65
C GLN A 167 17.02 7.45 1.32
N ALA A 168 16.89 7.22 2.62
CA ALA A 168 15.76 7.69 3.40
C ALA A 168 15.67 9.23 3.36
N SER A 169 14.50 9.75 2.98
CA SER A 169 14.22 11.19 3.02
C SER A 169 14.04 11.73 4.43
N ASN A 170 13.89 10.85 5.44
CA ASN A 170 13.57 11.18 6.83
C ASN A 170 12.30 12.03 6.97
N LYS A 171 11.38 11.90 6.00
CA LYS A 171 10.12 12.62 5.94
C LYS A 171 8.99 11.63 5.65
N GLN A 172 7.84 11.87 6.26
CA GLN A 172 6.60 11.18 5.90
C GLN A 172 5.99 11.88 4.69
N HIS A 173 5.39 11.09 3.80
CA HIS A 173 4.67 11.58 2.62
C HIS A 173 3.21 11.16 2.74
N ASP A 174 2.31 12.04 2.33
CA ASP A 174 0.87 11.77 2.36
C ASP A 174 0.50 10.86 1.16
N LEU A 175 0.02 9.65 1.41
CA LEU A 175 -0.43 8.69 0.38
C LEU A 175 -1.94 8.77 0.13
N ALA A 176 -2.69 9.21 1.14
CA ALA A 176 -4.09 9.57 1.03
C ALA A 176 -4.42 10.75 1.94
N VAL A 177 -5.20 11.69 1.43
CA VAL A 177 -5.59 12.92 2.15
C VAL A 177 -7.08 13.17 2.04
N MET A 178 -7.63 13.77 3.09
CA MET A 178 -9.00 14.25 3.14
C MET A 178 -8.99 15.78 3.25
N LEU A 179 -9.75 16.43 2.39
CA LEU A 179 -10.01 17.86 2.39
C LEU A 179 -11.45 18.10 2.80
N THR A 180 -11.65 18.93 3.82
CA THR A 180 -12.99 19.32 4.30
C THR A 180 -13.10 20.82 4.42
N GLY A 181 -14.28 21.37 4.13
CA GLY A 181 -14.58 22.79 4.33
C GLY A 181 -15.28 23.42 3.14
N LYS A 182 -15.06 24.72 2.95
CA LYS A 182 -15.67 25.48 1.85
C LYS A 182 -14.73 25.57 0.67
N PHE A 183 -15.07 24.82 -0.37
CA PHE A 183 -14.31 24.81 -1.62
C PHE A 183 -14.55 26.09 -2.43
N LYS A 184 -13.51 26.56 -3.12
CA LYS A 184 -13.60 27.59 -4.16
C LYS A 184 -13.51 26.93 -5.52
N THR A 185 -14.14 27.54 -6.53
CA THR A 185 -14.13 26.98 -7.89
C THR A 185 -12.74 26.97 -8.50
N ALA A 186 -12.42 25.91 -9.24
CA ALA A 186 -11.27 25.84 -10.13
C ALA A 186 -11.51 26.57 -11.48
N PHE A 187 -12.71 27.09 -11.70
CA PHE A 187 -13.16 27.72 -12.96
C PHE A 187 -13.68 29.14 -12.70
N PRO A 188 -12.80 30.11 -12.40
CA PRO A 188 -13.21 31.47 -12.06
C PRO A 188 -13.96 32.18 -13.21
N ASP A 189 -13.64 31.80 -14.45
CA ASP A 189 -14.26 32.30 -15.68
C ASP A 189 -15.59 31.60 -16.03
N GLY A 190 -15.99 30.60 -15.24
CA GLY A 190 -17.25 29.88 -15.40
C GLY A 190 -17.16 28.65 -16.29
N LYS A 191 -18.30 28.24 -16.85
CA LYS A 191 -18.45 27.00 -17.61
C LYS A 191 -17.52 27.03 -18.84
N PRO A 192 -16.59 26.08 -18.98
CA PRO A 192 -15.72 26.03 -20.15
C PRO A 192 -16.53 25.73 -21.41
N ALA A 193 -16.04 26.20 -22.56
CA ALA A 193 -16.62 25.85 -23.85
C ALA A 193 -16.63 24.32 -24.00
N LYS A 194 -17.71 23.76 -24.58
CA LYS A 194 -17.74 22.34 -24.91
C LYS A 194 -16.65 22.08 -25.96
N THR A 195 -15.55 21.47 -25.56
CA THR A 195 -14.63 20.85 -26.50
C THR A 195 -15.29 19.55 -26.93
N GLU A 196 -15.80 19.51 -28.16
CA GLU A 196 -16.17 18.25 -28.80
C GLU A 196 -14.91 17.39 -28.83
N ALA A 197 -14.91 16.28 -28.08
CA ALA A 197 -13.98 15.21 -28.34
C ALA A 197 -14.30 14.74 -29.76
N LYS A 198 -13.37 14.97 -30.70
CA LYS A 198 -13.40 14.32 -32.00
C LYS A 198 -13.11 12.84 -31.75
N ASP A 199 -14.15 12.08 -31.45
CA ASP A 199 -14.17 10.68 -31.79
C ASP A 199 -14.42 10.62 -33.30
N GLU A 200 -13.37 10.35 -34.07
CA GLU A 200 -13.50 9.91 -35.45
C GLU A 200 -14.12 8.51 -35.42
N ASP A 201 -15.42 8.44 -35.69
CA ASP A 201 -16.03 7.48 -36.62
C ASP A 201 -17.50 7.88 -36.87
N ASP A 202 -17.78 8.25 -38.13
CA ASP A 202 -19.10 8.51 -38.71
C ASP A 202 -20.00 7.26 -38.63
N ASP A 203 -21.26 7.41 -38.18
CA ASP A 203 -22.44 7.50 -39.06
C ASP A 203 -23.76 7.40 -38.27
N ASP A 204 -24.69 8.32 -38.59
CA ASP A 204 -26.16 8.30 -38.48
C ASP A 204 -26.82 7.65 -37.22
N ASP A 205 -27.74 8.29 -36.49
CA ASP A 205 -28.89 9.07 -36.94
C ASP A 205 -29.50 9.85 -35.75
N LYS A 206 -30.33 10.83 -36.09
CA LYS A 206 -31.00 11.78 -35.20
C LYS A 206 -31.88 11.09 -34.15
N ASP A 207 -31.72 11.50 -32.89
CA ASP A 207 -32.87 11.98 -32.14
C ASP A 207 -32.45 13.02 -31.09
N ALA A 208 -32.93 14.24 -31.34
CA ALA A 208 -32.83 15.36 -30.44
C ALA A 208 -33.84 15.16 -29.31
N ASP A 209 -33.34 14.89 -28.11
CA ASP A 209 -34.06 15.27 -26.90
C ASP A 209 -33.12 16.12 -26.02
N GLU A 210 -32.98 17.37 -26.46
CA GLU A 210 -32.43 18.45 -25.67
C GLU A 210 -33.33 18.67 -24.44
N ALA A 211 -33.06 17.91 -23.38
CA ALA A 211 -33.44 18.33 -22.04
C ALA A 211 -32.65 19.60 -21.70
N LYS A 212 -33.27 20.75 -21.99
CA LYS A 212 -32.93 22.07 -21.45
C LYS A 212 -32.92 22.02 -19.91
N THR A 213 -31.84 21.54 -19.31
CA THR A 213 -31.55 21.87 -17.92
C THR A 213 -31.10 23.33 -17.91
N ALA A 214 -32.00 24.20 -17.45
CA ALA A 214 -31.73 25.60 -17.17
C ALA A 214 -30.33 25.77 -16.57
N ASP A 215 -29.48 26.58 -17.21
CA ASP A 215 -28.14 26.94 -16.73
C ASP A 215 -28.28 27.58 -15.35
N LYS A 216 -28.17 26.76 -14.30
CA LYS A 216 -27.95 27.26 -12.94
C LYS A 216 -26.65 28.05 -12.97
N PRO A 217 -26.60 29.27 -12.40
CA PRO A 217 -25.38 30.06 -12.39
C PRO A 217 -24.24 29.26 -11.77
N ALA A 218 -23.07 29.32 -12.42
CA ALA A 218 -21.87 28.65 -11.93
C ALA A 218 -21.51 29.19 -10.55
N LEU A 219 -21.36 28.29 -9.58
CA LEU A 219 -20.95 28.64 -8.23
C LEU A 219 -19.46 29.00 -8.25
N LYS A 220 -19.12 30.11 -7.59
CA LYS A 220 -17.71 30.51 -7.36
C LYS A 220 -17.16 29.99 -6.02
N GLU A 221 -18.06 29.72 -5.08
CA GLU A 221 -17.75 29.22 -3.74
C GLU A 221 -18.82 28.20 -3.33
N ALA A 222 -18.43 27.28 -2.45
CA ALA A 222 -19.29 26.23 -1.95
C ALA A 222 -20.43 26.80 -1.10
N THR A 223 -21.65 26.35 -1.40
CA THR A 223 -22.86 26.72 -0.66
C THR A 223 -22.98 25.97 0.68
N LYS A 224 -22.29 24.85 0.82
CA LYS A 224 -22.21 23.99 2.00
C LYS A 224 -20.78 23.49 2.16
N GLU A 225 -20.43 23.03 3.35
CA GLU A 225 -19.17 22.31 3.53
C GLU A 225 -19.18 21.00 2.72
N GLY A 226 -18.13 20.80 1.95
CA GLY A 226 -17.89 19.59 1.17
C GLY A 226 -16.80 18.73 1.79
N ALA A 227 -16.62 17.53 1.23
CA ALA A 227 -15.52 16.65 1.57
C ALA A 227 -14.97 15.97 0.31
N VAL A 228 -13.65 15.97 0.18
CA VAL A 228 -12.93 15.28 -0.89
C VAL A 228 -11.86 14.39 -0.28
N VAL A 229 -11.86 13.11 -0.60
CA VAL A 229 -10.78 12.18 -0.26
C VAL A 229 -10.01 11.83 -1.52
N LEU A 230 -8.68 11.97 -1.46
CA LEU A 230 -7.76 11.66 -2.54
C LEU A 230 -6.88 10.49 -2.10
N VAL A 231 -6.75 9.48 -2.95
CA VAL A 231 -5.94 8.28 -2.72
C VAL A 231 -4.98 8.10 -3.89
N GLY A 232 -3.69 7.92 -3.60
CA GLY A 232 -2.61 7.93 -4.58
C GLY A 232 -2.29 6.59 -5.23
N ASP A 233 -3.26 5.68 -5.31
CA ASP A 233 -3.08 4.36 -5.92
C ASP A 233 -4.44 3.82 -6.36
N VAL A 234 -4.56 3.44 -7.64
CA VAL A 234 -5.75 2.80 -8.21
C VAL A 234 -5.64 1.28 -8.16
N ASP A 235 -4.43 0.71 -8.29
CA ASP A 235 -4.15 -0.72 -8.22
C ASP A 235 -4.70 -1.34 -6.93
N MET A 236 -4.71 -0.61 -5.82
CA MET A 236 -5.26 -1.08 -4.55
C MET A 236 -6.71 -1.59 -4.65
N LEU A 237 -7.52 -1.06 -5.58
CA LEU A 237 -8.92 -1.48 -5.79
C LEU A 237 -9.05 -2.74 -6.64
N HIS A 238 -8.00 -3.13 -7.37
CA HIS A 238 -8.05 -4.25 -8.28
C HIS A 238 -8.00 -5.58 -7.50
N ASP A 239 -8.73 -6.59 -7.97
CA ASP A 239 -8.84 -7.90 -7.30
C ASP A 239 -7.48 -8.50 -6.94
N ASN A 240 -6.52 -8.50 -7.87
CA ASN A 240 -5.15 -8.96 -7.64
C ASN A 240 -4.44 -8.37 -6.41
N PHE A 241 -4.81 -7.16 -5.98
CA PHE A 241 -4.26 -6.50 -4.80
C PHE A 241 -5.19 -6.58 -3.60
N SER A 242 -6.49 -6.80 -3.79
CA SER A 242 -7.50 -6.75 -2.72
C SER A 242 -7.97 -8.13 -2.23
N VAL A 243 -8.13 -9.10 -3.13
CA VAL A 243 -8.80 -10.37 -2.85
C VAL A 243 -8.16 -11.56 -3.56
N ARG A 244 -8.36 -12.74 -2.96
CA ARG A 244 -8.11 -14.03 -3.59
C ARG A 244 -9.44 -14.64 -4.00
N VAL A 245 -9.65 -14.77 -5.31
CA VAL A 245 -10.82 -15.44 -5.87
C VAL A 245 -10.44 -16.89 -6.19
N THR A 246 -11.08 -17.86 -5.54
CA THR A 246 -10.91 -19.29 -5.83
C THR A 246 -12.22 -19.86 -6.35
N SER A 247 -12.17 -20.63 -7.44
CA SER A 247 -13.35 -21.36 -7.95
C SER A 247 -13.33 -22.79 -7.42
N ILE A 248 -14.36 -23.17 -6.68
CA ILE A 248 -14.54 -24.54 -6.19
C ILE A 248 -15.92 -25.02 -6.66
N PHE A 249 -15.97 -26.12 -7.42
CA PHE A 249 -17.21 -26.65 -8.01
C PHE A 249 -18.05 -25.62 -8.78
N GLY A 250 -17.39 -24.66 -9.46
CA GLY A 250 -18.06 -23.58 -10.20
C GLY A 250 -18.55 -22.41 -9.35
N GLN A 251 -18.41 -22.47 -8.02
CA GLN A 251 -18.70 -21.36 -7.12
C GLN A 251 -17.43 -20.52 -6.87
N ARG A 252 -17.54 -19.20 -7.06
CA ARG A 252 -16.45 -18.26 -6.76
C ARG A 252 -16.48 -17.91 -5.27
N ILE A 253 -15.41 -18.26 -4.55
CA ILE A 253 -15.16 -17.87 -3.17
C ILE A 253 -14.16 -16.71 -3.19
N VAL A 254 -14.55 -15.57 -2.62
CA VAL A 254 -13.72 -14.37 -2.51
C VAL A 254 -13.22 -14.25 -1.07
N GLN A 255 -11.90 -14.23 -0.89
CA GLN A 255 -11.25 -14.04 0.41
C GLN A 255 -10.42 -12.75 0.39
N PRO A 256 -10.65 -11.79 1.30
CA PRO A 256 -9.81 -10.60 1.40
C PRO A 256 -8.34 -10.96 1.66
N LEU A 257 -7.42 -10.30 0.96
CA LEU A 257 -5.98 -10.45 1.17
C LEU A 257 -5.43 -9.44 2.21
N ASN A 258 -6.07 -8.28 2.31
CA ASN A 258 -5.71 -7.16 3.17
C ASN A 258 -6.96 -6.27 3.40
N GLY A 259 -6.78 -5.10 4.01
CA GLY A 259 -7.85 -4.15 4.31
C GLY A 259 -8.23 -3.17 3.19
N ASN A 260 -7.74 -3.31 1.95
CA ASN A 260 -8.03 -2.36 0.86
C ASN A 260 -9.54 -2.16 0.62
N LEU A 261 -10.31 -3.26 0.55
CA LEU A 261 -11.77 -3.19 0.35
C LEU A 261 -12.46 -2.53 1.54
N THR A 262 -12.06 -2.89 2.76
CA THR A 262 -12.60 -2.31 3.99
C THR A 262 -12.32 -0.80 4.05
N LEU A 263 -11.10 -0.39 3.70
CA LEU A 263 -10.71 1.01 3.64
C LEU A 263 -11.57 1.79 2.61
N ALA A 264 -11.72 1.26 1.40
CA ALA A 264 -12.56 1.89 0.36
C ALA A 264 -14.03 1.99 0.80
N GLN A 265 -14.56 0.94 1.43
CA GLN A 265 -15.92 0.94 2.00
C GLN A 265 -16.06 1.96 3.12
N ASN A 266 -15.15 1.97 4.10
CA ASN A 266 -15.19 2.90 5.23
C ASN A 266 -15.16 4.36 4.78
N ILE A 267 -14.29 4.69 3.82
CA ILE A 267 -14.21 6.05 3.26
C ILE A 267 -15.52 6.39 2.53
N THR A 268 -16.03 5.46 1.73
CA THR A 268 -17.29 5.65 1.00
C THR A 268 -18.46 5.85 1.96
N GLU A 269 -18.54 5.08 3.03
CA GLU A 269 -19.56 5.20 4.08
C GLU A 269 -19.44 6.51 4.85
N GLN A 270 -18.22 6.94 5.20
CA GLN A 270 -17.99 8.24 5.83
C GLN A 270 -18.45 9.38 4.91
N LEU A 271 -18.14 9.29 3.62
CA LEU A 271 -18.57 10.27 2.63
C LEU A 271 -20.05 10.16 2.28
N ALA A 272 -20.69 9.01 2.39
CA ALA A 272 -22.14 8.88 2.18
C ALA A 272 -22.96 9.23 3.43
N GLY A 273 -22.32 9.21 4.61
CA GLY A 273 -22.97 9.41 5.91
C GLY A 273 -23.48 10.83 6.17
N ASN A 274 -23.93 11.10 7.38
CA ASN A 274 -24.33 12.46 7.76
C ASN A 274 -23.11 13.41 7.75
N SER A 275 -23.30 14.70 7.46
CA SER A 275 -22.22 15.70 7.48
C SER A 275 -21.51 15.76 8.83
N SER A 276 -22.20 15.45 9.93
CA SER A 276 -21.61 15.32 11.25
C SER A 276 -20.63 14.14 11.40
N LEU A 277 -20.74 13.10 10.57
CA LEU A 277 -19.84 11.94 10.57
C LEU A 277 -18.54 12.20 9.80
N ILE A 278 -18.58 13.09 8.78
CA ILE A 278 -17.40 13.47 7.99
C ILE A 278 -16.33 14.08 8.89
N ASN A 279 -16.72 15.01 9.76
CA ASN A 279 -15.82 15.73 10.65
C ASN A 279 -15.57 14.99 11.98
N MET A 280 -16.17 13.80 12.16
CA MET A 280 -16.06 13.06 13.41
C MET A 280 -14.68 12.41 13.49
N ARG A 281 -13.90 12.85 14.48
CA ARG A 281 -12.64 12.19 14.82
C ARG A 281 -12.93 10.91 15.58
N SER A 282 -12.13 9.86 15.34
CA SER A 282 -12.21 8.64 16.13
C SER A 282 -11.98 9.01 17.61
N ARG A 283 -12.79 8.44 18.51
CA ARG A 283 -12.50 8.58 19.95
C ARG A 283 -11.18 7.89 20.19
N ALA A 284 -10.20 8.64 20.67
CA ALA A 284 -8.82 8.21 20.92
C ALA A 284 -8.75 6.80 21.51
N THR A 285 -8.66 5.81 20.63
CA THR A 285 -8.31 4.45 21.00
C THR A 285 -6.83 4.42 20.71
N MET A 286 -6.02 4.77 21.71
CA MET A 286 -4.57 4.74 21.62
C MET A 286 -4.16 3.34 21.19
N ASN A 287 -3.94 3.12 19.90
CA ASN A 287 -3.33 1.90 19.44
C ASN A 287 -1.88 1.98 19.90
N ARG A 288 -1.46 1.04 20.74
CA ARG A 288 -0.06 0.94 21.17
C ARG A 288 0.49 -0.29 20.47
N PRO A 289 0.80 -0.20 19.16
CA PRO A 289 1.41 -1.31 18.46
C PRO A 289 2.73 -1.64 19.16
N PHE A 290 3.06 -2.93 19.20
CA PHE A 290 4.24 -3.42 19.88
C PHE A 290 5.51 -3.12 19.07
N THR A 291 5.89 -1.84 18.99
CA THR A 291 7.07 -1.36 18.23
C THR A 291 8.37 -2.02 18.69
N LYS A 292 8.50 -2.33 19.99
CA LYS A 292 9.64 -3.11 20.50
C LYS A 292 9.71 -4.52 19.92
N ILE A 293 8.58 -5.19 19.68
CA ILE A 293 8.57 -6.54 19.09
C ILE A 293 9.11 -6.47 17.65
N GLN A 294 8.71 -5.44 16.89
CA GLN A 294 9.23 -5.22 15.53
C GLN A 294 10.74 -4.93 15.54
N GLU A 295 11.22 -4.07 16.45
CA GLU A 295 12.65 -3.79 16.63
C GLU A 295 13.45 -5.06 16.99
N TYR A 296 12.92 -5.91 17.88
CA TYR A 296 13.56 -7.18 18.24
C TYR A 296 13.56 -8.19 17.08
N ARG A 297 12.50 -8.24 16.27
CA ARG A 297 12.46 -9.07 15.05
C ARG A 297 13.52 -8.62 14.04
N ALA A 298 13.59 -7.32 13.76
CA ALA A 298 14.60 -6.75 12.88
C ALA A 298 16.03 -7.04 13.38
N LYS A 299 16.27 -6.92 14.69
CA LYS A 299 17.58 -7.23 15.29
C LYS A 299 17.93 -8.72 15.23
N ALA A 300 16.96 -9.61 15.43
CA ALA A 300 17.16 -11.05 15.28
C ALA A 300 17.47 -11.41 13.83
N GLU A 301 16.72 -10.88 12.87
CA GLU A 301 16.95 -11.08 11.44
C GLU A 301 18.34 -10.60 11.01
N GLN A 302 18.78 -9.43 11.49
CA GLN A 302 20.12 -8.90 11.21
C GLN A 302 21.25 -9.83 11.65
N GLN A 303 21.10 -10.55 12.78
CA GLN A 303 22.10 -11.50 13.26
C GLN A 303 22.26 -12.73 12.36
N TYR A 304 21.16 -13.16 11.73
CA TYR A 304 21.14 -14.34 10.87
C TYR A 304 21.32 -14.01 9.38
N GLN A 305 21.17 -12.74 9.00
CA GLN A 305 21.20 -12.30 7.60
C GLN A 305 22.48 -12.72 6.86
N SER A 306 23.65 -12.50 7.46
CA SER A 306 24.94 -12.86 6.83
C SER A 306 25.11 -14.36 6.65
N GLN A 307 24.66 -15.15 7.62
CA GLN A 307 24.73 -16.62 7.56
C GLN A 307 23.74 -17.20 6.55
N LEU A 308 22.54 -16.64 6.48
CA LEU A 308 21.53 -17.02 5.49
C LEU A 308 22.02 -16.71 4.08
N MET A 309 22.59 -15.51 3.85
CA MET A 309 23.16 -15.15 2.56
C MET A 309 24.33 -16.05 2.16
N ASP A 310 25.28 -16.34 3.06
CA ASP A 310 26.41 -17.23 2.77
C ASP A 310 25.94 -18.65 2.44
N LEU A 311 24.99 -19.19 3.20
CA LEU A 311 24.43 -20.53 2.95
C LEU A 311 23.62 -20.60 1.66
N GLU A 312 22.83 -19.57 1.33
CA GLU A 312 22.10 -19.50 0.07
C GLU A 312 23.04 -19.39 -1.13
N ASN A 313 24.11 -18.59 -1.03
CA ASN A 313 25.13 -18.47 -2.06
C ASN A 313 25.84 -19.81 -2.31
N ARG A 314 26.30 -20.48 -1.25
CA ARG A 314 26.96 -21.80 -1.36
C ARG A 314 26.04 -22.86 -1.96
N LEU A 315 24.75 -22.83 -1.60
CA LEU A 315 23.75 -23.75 -2.13
C LEU A 315 23.52 -23.52 -3.63
N ASN A 316 23.42 -22.26 -4.04
CA ASN A 316 23.28 -21.88 -5.45
C ASN A 316 24.54 -22.25 -6.25
N GLU A 317 25.74 -21.96 -5.74
CA GLU A 317 27.00 -22.36 -6.38
C GLU A 317 27.10 -23.88 -6.58
N ALA A 318 26.74 -24.66 -5.55
CA ALA A 318 26.73 -26.12 -5.64
C ALA A 318 25.75 -26.62 -6.72
N ARG A 319 24.54 -26.04 -6.78
CA ARG A 319 23.55 -26.37 -7.82
C ARG A 319 24.01 -26.01 -9.22
N THR A 320 24.64 -24.86 -9.40
CA THR A 320 25.19 -24.43 -10.69
C THR A 320 26.27 -25.41 -11.17
N LYS A 321 27.23 -25.76 -10.30
CA LYS A 321 28.28 -26.74 -10.63
C LYS A 321 27.72 -28.13 -10.95
N ILE A 322 26.71 -28.59 -10.22
CA ILE A 322 26.01 -29.85 -10.51
C ILE A 322 25.33 -29.78 -11.89
N SER A 323 24.67 -28.66 -12.22
CA SER A 323 24.02 -28.46 -13.52
C SER A 323 25.02 -28.38 -14.67
N GLU A 324 26.16 -27.70 -14.49
CA GLU A 324 27.23 -27.60 -15.48
C GLU A 324 27.84 -28.98 -15.79
N LEU A 325 28.19 -29.75 -14.76
CA LEU A 325 28.69 -31.12 -14.91
C LEU A 325 27.65 -32.06 -15.56
N GLN A 326 26.35 -31.82 -15.34
CA GLN A 326 25.27 -32.56 -15.99
C GLN A 326 25.03 -32.12 -17.45
N ARG A 327 25.21 -30.85 -17.78
CA ARG A 327 25.10 -30.34 -19.17
C ARG A 327 26.26 -30.78 -20.04
N ALA A 328 27.48 -30.80 -19.49
CA ALA A 328 28.66 -31.38 -20.14
C ALA A 328 28.48 -32.86 -20.55
N LYS A 329 27.50 -33.55 -19.95
CA LYS A 329 27.09 -34.91 -20.31
C LYS A 329 26.27 -35.01 -21.61
N THR A 330 25.71 -33.89 -22.09
CA THR A 330 24.70 -33.86 -23.17
C THR A 330 25.28 -33.40 -24.51
N ASP A 331 26.47 -32.78 -24.50
CA ASP A 331 27.10 -32.22 -25.69
C ASP A 331 27.89 -33.31 -26.46
N GLY A 332 27.15 -34.09 -27.24
CA GLY A 332 27.51 -34.62 -28.58
C GLY A 332 28.72 -35.54 -28.82
N SER A 333 29.87 -35.40 -28.15
CA SER A 333 31.14 -35.97 -28.64
C SER A 333 31.86 -36.93 -27.69
N GLN A 334 31.43 -37.07 -26.42
CA GLN A 334 31.97 -38.07 -25.49
C GLN A 334 30.83 -38.84 -24.81
N LYS A 335 30.26 -39.79 -25.56
CA LYS A 335 29.18 -40.68 -25.08
C LYS A 335 29.67 -41.79 -24.13
N PHE A 336 30.88 -41.70 -23.60
CA PHE A 336 31.47 -42.73 -22.74
C PHE A 336 32.01 -42.12 -21.44
N ILE A 337 31.18 -42.26 -20.40
CA ILE A 337 31.55 -42.37 -18.98
C ILE A 337 32.22 -41.10 -18.42
N LEU A 338 31.52 -40.39 -17.52
CA LEU A 338 32.14 -39.45 -16.57
C LEU A 338 33.44 -40.07 -16.07
N SER A 339 34.57 -39.37 -16.18
CA SER A 339 35.82 -39.89 -15.59
C SER A 339 35.56 -40.21 -14.12
N ASP A 340 36.22 -41.22 -13.56
CA ASP A 340 35.95 -41.60 -12.17
C ASP A 340 36.23 -40.43 -11.20
N GLU A 341 37.09 -39.49 -11.60
CA GLU A 341 37.30 -38.19 -10.96
C GLU A 341 36.05 -37.28 -11.01
N GLN A 342 35.41 -37.12 -12.17
CA GLN A 342 34.18 -36.32 -12.31
C GLN A 342 32.98 -36.93 -11.55
N LYS A 343 32.89 -38.27 -11.47
CA LYS A 343 31.86 -38.93 -10.65
C LYS A 343 32.09 -38.66 -9.16
N ALA A 344 33.33 -38.74 -8.71
CA ALA A 344 33.70 -38.45 -7.32
C ALA A 344 33.42 -36.98 -6.97
N GLU A 345 33.73 -36.06 -7.88
CA GLU A 345 33.49 -34.63 -7.68
C GLU A 345 31.98 -34.29 -7.64
N LEU A 346 31.17 -34.89 -8.52
CA LEU A 346 29.72 -34.76 -8.50
C LEU A 346 29.11 -35.31 -7.19
N ALA A 347 29.63 -36.43 -6.68
CA ALA A 347 29.22 -36.98 -5.39
C ALA A 347 29.55 -36.03 -4.22
N ASN A 348 30.72 -35.39 -4.27
CA ASN A 348 31.13 -34.37 -3.29
C ASN A 348 30.23 -33.13 -3.34
N PHE A 349 29.87 -32.63 -4.54
CA PHE A 349 28.95 -31.49 -4.66
C PHE A 349 27.54 -31.82 -4.18
N ARG A 350 27.01 -33.01 -4.48
CA ARG A 350 25.71 -33.46 -3.96
C ARG A 350 25.70 -33.57 -2.43
N LYS A 351 26.81 -34.05 -1.85
CA LYS A 351 26.98 -34.10 -0.39
C LYS A 351 27.03 -32.69 0.21
N SER A 352 27.79 -31.78 -0.40
CA SER A 352 27.88 -30.37 0.01
C SER A 352 26.53 -29.65 -0.10
N GLU A 353 25.75 -29.90 -1.16
CA GLU A 353 24.38 -29.36 -1.31
C GLU A 353 23.48 -29.84 -0.16
N ALA A 354 23.48 -31.15 0.13
CA ALA A 354 22.67 -31.72 1.20
C ALA A 354 23.07 -31.18 2.59
N GLU A 355 24.36 -31.04 2.86
CA GLU A 355 24.88 -30.45 4.10
C GLU A 355 24.52 -28.97 4.22
N THR A 356 24.66 -28.20 3.14
CA THR A 356 24.34 -26.76 3.11
C THR A 356 22.84 -26.53 3.27
N ALA A 357 22.00 -27.33 2.61
CA ALA A 357 20.55 -27.30 2.76
C ALA A 357 20.11 -27.64 4.20
N LYS A 358 20.78 -28.61 4.84
CA LYS A 358 20.55 -28.95 6.25
C LYS A 358 20.90 -27.78 7.17
N LYS A 359 22.07 -27.15 6.97
CA LYS A 359 22.49 -25.96 7.71
C LYS A 359 21.53 -24.79 7.51
N LEU A 360 21.08 -24.54 6.29
CA LEU A 360 20.11 -23.47 5.99
C LEU A 360 18.79 -23.69 6.75
N LYS A 361 18.29 -24.93 6.78
CA LYS A 361 17.08 -25.29 7.54
C LYS A 361 17.27 -25.12 9.05
N GLU A 362 18.45 -25.44 9.55
CA GLU A 362 18.81 -25.27 10.96
C GLU A 362 18.89 -23.80 11.37
N VAL A 363 19.57 -22.97 10.57
CA VAL A 363 19.65 -21.52 10.79
C VAL A 363 18.27 -20.87 10.76
N ARG A 364 17.41 -21.20 9.76
CA ARG A 364 16.02 -20.71 9.71
C ARG A 364 15.19 -21.16 10.91
N LYS A 365 15.40 -22.39 11.39
CA LYS A 365 14.73 -22.90 12.61
C LYS A 365 15.19 -22.12 13.84
N ASN A 366 16.47 -21.81 13.96
CA ASN A 366 17.03 -21.04 15.07
C ASN A 366 16.51 -19.60 15.06
N LEU A 367 16.52 -18.92 13.92
CA LEU A 367 15.90 -17.60 13.75
C LEU A 367 14.44 -17.60 14.23
N ARG A 368 13.63 -18.57 13.78
CA ARG A 368 12.23 -18.68 14.23
C ARG A 368 12.11 -18.96 15.72
N LYS A 369 12.95 -19.83 16.27
CA LYS A 369 12.97 -20.16 17.71
C LYS A 369 13.30 -18.93 18.54
N ASP A 370 14.27 -18.13 18.11
CA ASP A 370 14.70 -16.93 18.81
C ASP A 370 13.60 -15.87 18.81
N ILE A 371 12.99 -15.61 17.65
CA ILE A 371 11.81 -14.73 17.54
C ILE A 371 10.68 -15.20 18.47
N THR A 372 10.35 -16.49 18.44
CA THR A 372 9.26 -17.05 19.27
C THR A 372 9.58 -16.98 20.77
N SER A 373 10.84 -17.20 21.15
CA SER A 373 11.26 -17.14 22.55
C SER A 373 11.24 -15.71 23.11
N LEU A 374 11.61 -14.72 22.28
CA LEU A 374 11.52 -13.30 22.61
C LEU A 374 10.05 -12.89 22.80
N GLU A 375 9.18 -13.28 21.88
CA GLU A 375 7.74 -13.01 21.94
C GLU A 375 7.08 -13.65 23.17
N ASN A 376 7.42 -14.91 23.47
CA ASN A 376 6.93 -15.63 24.66
C ASN A 376 7.44 -14.99 25.96
N ASN A 377 8.73 -14.65 26.05
CA ASN A 377 9.29 -14.03 27.25
C ASN A 377 8.62 -12.68 27.54
N LEU A 378 8.41 -11.85 26.52
CA LEU A 378 7.74 -10.57 26.67
C LEU A 378 6.28 -10.74 27.12
N THR A 379 5.57 -11.69 26.50
CA THR A 379 4.19 -12.03 26.84
C THR A 379 4.07 -12.52 28.29
N TRP A 380 4.99 -13.38 28.73
CA TRP A 380 5.03 -13.89 30.12
C TRP A 380 5.34 -12.79 31.13
N ILE A 381 6.34 -11.94 30.86
CA ILE A 381 6.69 -10.82 31.75
C ILE A 381 5.50 -9.88 31.92
N ASN A 382 4.79 -9.54 30.83
CA ASN A 382 3.66 -8.63 30.90
C ASN A 382 2.44 -9.28 31.60
N THR A 383 2.13 -10.53 31.27
CA THR A 383 0.96 -11.25 31.81
C THR A 383 1.15 -11.63 33.28
N ALA A 384 2.26 -12.30 33.61
CA ALA A 384 2.55 -12.72 34.98
C ALA A 384 2.98 -11.55 35.86
N GLY A 385 3.69 -10.56 35.31
CA GLY A 385 4.13 -9.36 36.04
C GLY A 385 2.94 -8.54 36.55
N MET A 386 1.92 -8.31 35.71
CA MET A 386 0.71 -7.61 36.16
C MET A 386 -0.06 -8.37 37.23
N ALA A 387 -0.23 -9.69 37.06
CA ALA A 387 -0.86 -10.53 38.08
C ALA A 387 -0.10 -10.47 39.42
N PHE A 388 1.24 -10.51 39.37
CA PHE A 388 2.09 -10.40 40.56
C PHE A 388 1.96 -9.05 41.27
N VAL A 389 1.90 -7.94 40.51
CA VAL A 389 1.69 -6.59 41.08
C VAL A 389 0.35 -6.51 41.79
N VAL A 390 -0.73 -7.05 41.21
CA VAL A 390 -2.06 -7.07 41.84
C VAL A 390 -2.04 -7.85 43.16
N VAL A 391 -1.38 -9.02 43.19
CA VAL A 391 -1.21 -9.83 44.41
C VAL A 391 -0.43 -9.05 45.48
N LEU A 392 0.67 -8.39 45.11
CA LEU A 392 1.46 -7.58 46.05
C LEU A 392 0.64 -6.43 46.65
N VAL A 393 -0.10 -5.69 45.82
CA VAL A 393 -0.97 -4.60 46.30
C VAL A 393 -2.02 -5.14 47.26
N GLY A 394 -2.64 -6.29 46.94
CA GLY A 394 -3.59 -6.95 47.82
C GLY A 394 -3.00 -7.32 49.20
N ILE A 395 -1.78 -7.88 49.21
CA ILE A 395 -1.06 -8.23 50.44
C ILE A 395 -0.76 -6.97 51.26
N VAL A 396 -0.27 -5.90 50.63
CA VAL A 396 0.04 -4.63 51.30
C VAL A 396 -1.22 -4.05 51.96
N ILE A 397 -2.34 -4.03 51.23
CA ILE A 397 -3.63 -3.56 51.77
C ILE A 397 -4.07 -4.42 52.96
N ALA A 398 -3.93 -5.75 52.87
CA ALA A 398 -4.26 -6.67 53.96
C ALA A 398 -3.42 -6.42 55.23
N ILE A 399 -2.11 -6.19 55.07
CA ILE A 399 -1.21 -5.88 56.19
C ILE A 399 -1.59 -4.54 56.83
N ILE A 400 -1.87 -3.51 56.03
CA ILE A 400 -2.28 -2.18 56.53
C ILE A 400 -3.60 -2.28 57.30
N LYS A 401 -4.60 -3.00 56.76
CA LYS A 401 -5.88 -3.23 57.47
C LYS A 401 -5.67 -3.96 58.79
N ARG A 402 -4.87 -5.04 58.80
CA ARG A 402 -4.59 -5.81 60.02
C ARG A 402 -3.93 -4.95 61.11
N LYS A 403 -2.97 -4.09 60.75
CA LYS A 403 -2.33 -3.17 61.71
C LYS A 403 -3.29 -2.10 62.26
N ARG A 404 -4.21 -1.59 61.43
CA ARG A 404 -5.22 -0.61 61.87
C ARG A 404 -6.30 -1.23 62.76
N THR A 405 -6.68 -2.48 62.51
CA THR A 405 -7.68 -3.19 63.33
C THR A 405 -7.09 -3.72 64.64
N ALA A 406 -5.79 -4.02 64.69
CA ALA A 406 -5.11 -4.44 65.92
C ALA A 406 -4.73 -3.26 66.86
N ALA A 407 -4.84 -2.01 66.39
CA ALA A 407 -4.58 -0.79 67.17
C ALA A 407 -5.88 -0.13 67.70
N LYS A 408 -7.00 -0.85 67.62
CA LYS A 408 -8.31 -0.49 68.18
C LYS A 408 -8.72 -1.61 69.12
#